data_AF-A0A6P5SQA7-F1
#
_entry.id   AF-A0A6P5SQA7-F1
#
_cell.length_a   1.000
_cell.length_b   1.000
_cell.length_c   1.000
_cell.angle_alpha   90.00
_cell.angle_beta   90.00
_cell.angle_gamma   90.00
#
_symmetry.space_group_name_H-M   'P 1'
#
loop_
_entity.id
_entity.type
_entity.pdbx_description
1 polymer ?
#
loop_
_entity_poly.entity_id
_entity_poly.type
_entity_poly.pdbx_seq_one_letter_code
_entity_poly.pdbx_strand_id
1 'polypeptide(L)'
;MEGIVVRRVIPSDNSCLFNAVRYAMDHEKKKAPELRQVIAATVASDPTKYSEAFLSKPNEEYCAWILDSKKWGGNSLCSHLSIRLTVQEIALVEKKCFERALLIYDGLHYNALAMSPFEGAPEEFDQTIFAVKDNSIGPVEGLALNLVKEQQRYTKSMP
;
A
#
# COMPACT_ATOMS: atom_id res chain seq x y z
N MET A 1 -3.57 22.91 -6.44
CA MET A 1 -2.54 22.51 -5.47
C MET A 1 -1.28 22.30 -6.28
N GLU A 2 -0.29 23.18 -6.13
CA GLU A 2 1.03 22.99 -6.72
C GLU A 2 1.83 22.11 -5.77
N GLY A 3 2.42 21.05 -6.29
CA GLY A 3 3.16 20.05 -5.51
C GLY A 3 3.60 18.91 -6.43
N ILE A 4 4.47 18.06 -5.91
CA ILE A 4 5.06 16.94 -6.66
C ILE A 4 4.67 15.62 -6.00
N VAL A 5 4.59 14.55 -6.78
CA VAL A 5 4.48 13.20 -6.24
C VAL A 5 5.89 12.68 -5.98
N VAL A 6 6.14 12.17 -4.77
CA VAL A 6 7.43 11.61 -4.36
C VAL A 6 7.28 10.15 -3.91
N ARG A 7 8.32 9.35 -4.15
CA ARG A 7 8.45 8.00 -3.57
C ARG A 7 9.05 8.11 -2.19
N ARG A 8 8.32 7.67 -1.17
CA ARG A 8 8.82 7.55 0.20
C ARG A 8 9.36 6.15 0.41
N VAL A 9 10.68 6.07 0.57
CA VAL A 9 11.39 4.80 0.70
C VAL A 9 11.00 4.13 2.01
N ILE A 10 10.47 2.91 1.87
CA ILE A 10 10.11 2.02 2.98
C ILE A 10 11.28 1.06 3.22
N PRO A 11 11.59 0.68 4.48
CA PRO A 11 12.63 -0.30 4.76
C PRO A 11 12.43 -1.59 3.96
N SER A 12 13.49 -2.07 3.31
CA SER A 12 13.50 -3.30 2.51
C SER A 12 13.49 -4.54 3.41
N ASP A 13 12.37 -4.76 4.08
CA ASP A 13 12.09 -5.95 4.88
C ASP A 13 10.92 -6.75 4.29
N ASN A 14 10.68 -7.95 4.83
CA ASN A 14 9.57 -8.82 4.44
C ASN A 14 8.19 -8.24 4.84
N SER A 15 8.15 -7.00 5.31
CA SER A 15 6.98 -6.29 5.77
C SER A 15 6.75 -4.97 5.01
N CYS A 16 7.44 -4.76 3.89
CA CYS A 16 7.36 -3.54 3.09
C CYS A 16 5.94 -3.11 2.74
N LEU A 17 5.06 -4.03 2.34
CA LEU A 17 3.65 -3.71 2.05
C LEU A 17 2.95 -3.12 3.28
N PHE A 18 3.09 -3.77 4.45
CA PHE A 18 2.44 -3.32 5.67
C PHE A 18 2.98 -1.97 6.14
N ASN A 19 4.30 -1.78 6.05
CA ASN A 19 4.94 -0.53 6.40
C ASN A 19 4.56 0.59 5.41
N ALA A 20 4.39 0.29 4.13
CA ALA A 20 3.93 1.25 3.13
C ALA A 20 2.47 1.66 3.36
N VAL A 21 1.60 0.70 3.70
CA VAL A 21 0.20 0.98 4.09
C VAL A 21 0.16 1.83 5.36
N ARG A 22 0.92 1.48 6.39
CA ARG A 22 0.97 2.25 7.65
C ARG A 22 1.53 3.65 7.43
N TYR A 23 2.50 3.80 6.54
CA TYR A 23 2.97 5.12 6.15
C TYR A 23 1.87 5.93 5.47
N ALA A 24 1.12 5.34 4.54
CA ALA A 24 0.06 6.06 3.86
C ALA A 24 -1.06 6.51 4.81
N MET A 25 -1.34 5.74 5.86
CA MET A 25 -2.39 6.06 6.84
C MET A 25 -1.93 7.04 7.92
N ASP A 26 -0.77 6.77 8.53
CA ASP A 26 -0.35 7.38 9.80
C ASP A 26 1.10 7.92 9.74
N HIS A 27 1.73 7.94 8.57
CA HIS A 27 3.13 8.34 8.33
C HIS A 27 4.17 7.48 9.10
N GLU A 28 3.77 6.28 9.52
CA GLU A 28 4.62 5.36 10.27
C GLU A 28 5.24 4.23 9.41
N LYS A 29 6.57 4.14 9.37
CA LYS A 29 7.30 3.17 8.52
C LYS A 29 7.71 1.85 9.21
N LYS A 30 7.35 1.66 10.49
CA LYS A 30 7.82 0.51 11.30
C LYS A 30 6.71 -0.11 12.17
N LYS A 31 5.48 -0.14 11.66
CA LYS A 31 4.29 -0.63 12.37
C LYS A 31 3.66 -1.87 11.75
N ALA A 32 4.41 -2.58 10.92
CA ALA A 32 3.96 -3.85 10.34
C ALA A 32 3.45 -4.88 11.36
N PRO A 33 4.10 -5.11 12.52
CA PRO A 33 3.61 -6.11 13.49
C PRO A 33 2.20 -5.81 13.99
N GLU A 34 1.90 -4.53 14.28
CA GLU A 34 0.56 -4.11 14.72
C GLU A 34 -0.48 -4.31 13.61
N LEU A 35 -0.14 -3.94 12.37
CA LEU A 35 -1.07 -4.12 11.26
C LEU A 35 -1.36 -5.60 10.99
N ARG A 36 -0.35 -6.47 11.09
CA ARG A 36 -0.52 -7.93 10.99
C ARG A 36 -1.44 -8.47 12.08
N GLN A 37 -1.33 -7.97 13.32
CA GLN A 37 -2.23 -8.34 14.41
C GLN A 37 -3.67 -7.93 14.12
N VAL A 38 -3.89 -6.70 13.63
CA VAL A 38 -5.23 -6.22 13.27
C VAL A 38 -5.83 -7.06 12.15
N ILE A 39 -5.04 -7.41 11.13
CA ILE A 39 -5.48 -8.29 10.03
C ILE A 39 -5.84 -9.68 10.56
N ALA A 40 -4.98 -10.30 11.37
CA ALA A 40 -5.24 -11.61 11.96
C ALA A 40 -6.53 -11.61 12.80
N ALA A 41 -6.72 -10.59 13.66
CA ALA A 41 -7.92 -10.45 14.47
C ALA A 41 -9.19 -10.23 13.62
N THR A 42 -9.08 -9.48 12.52
CA THR A 42 -10.19 -9.25 11.58
C THR A 42 -10.55 -10.53 10.82
N VAL A 43 -9.56 -11.32 10.40
CA VAL A 43 -9.78 -12.58 9.69
C VAL A 43 -10.39 -13.64 10.63
N ALA A 44 -9.92 -13.69 11.88
CA ALA A 44 -10.43 -14.61 12.88
C ALA A 44 -11.85 -14.28 13.36
N SER A 45 -12.29 -13.03 13.26
CA SER A 45 -13.61 -12.61 13.76
C SER A 45 -14.78 -12.99 12.85
N ASP A 46 -14.51 -13.29 11.57
CA ASP A 46 -15.52 -13.72 10.60
C ASP A 46 -15.02 -14.88 9.71
N PRO A 47 -14.89 -16.12 10.25
CA PRO A 47 -14.41 -17.27 9.49
C PRO A 47 -15.34 -17.69 8.33
N THR A 48 -16.60 -17.28 8.36
CA THR A 48 -17.56 -17.53 7.29
C THR A 48 -17.24 -16.68 6.06
N LYS A 49 -16.97 -15.39 6.26
CA LYS A 49 -16.50 -14.49 5.19
C LYS A 49 -15.08 -14.85 4.78
N TYR A 50 -14.18 -15.00 5.74
CA TYR A 50 -12.78 -15.37 5.53
C TYR A 50 -12.60 -16.88 5.57
N SER A 51 -13.31 -17.56 4.66
CA SER A 51 -13.26 -19.02 4.49
C SER A 51 -12.00 -19.46 3.75
N GLU A 52 -11.75 -20.77 3.72
CA GLU A 52 -10.63 -21.34 2.96
C GLU A 52 -10.68 -21.01 1.47
N ALA A 53 -11.89 -20.97 0.88
CA ALA A 53 -12.07 -20.55 -0.50
C ALA A 53 -11.65 -19.10 -0.74
N PHE A 54 -11.81 -18.23 0.27
CA PHE A 54 -11.40 -16.82 0.20
C PHE A 54 -9.89 -16.68 0.42
N LEU A 55 -9.35 -17.35 1.43
CA LEU A 55 -7.96 -17.22 1.89
C LEU A 55 -6.97 -18.13 1.12
N SER A 56 -7.48 -19.06 0.31
CA SER A 56 -6.74 -20.17 -0.30
C SER A 56 -6.04 -21.10 0.72
N LYS A 57 -6.41 -20.99 2.00
CA LYS A 57 -5.86 -21.67 3.17
C LYS A 57 -6.88 -21.69 4.31
N PRO A 58 -6.83 -22.66 5.24
CA PRO A 58 -7.64 -22.62 6.46
C PRO A 58 -7.48 -21.30 7.22
N ASN A 59 -8.56 -20.79 7.81
CA ASN A 59 -8.57 -19.49 8.50
C ASN A 59 -7.51 -19.38 9.59
N GLU A 60 -7.38 -20.42 10.42
CA GLU A 60 -6.36 -20.49 11.48
C GLU A 60 -4.93 -20.51 10.90
N GLU A 61 -4.71 -21.26 9.81
CA GLU A 61 -3.41 -21.30 9.13
C GLU A 61 -3.05 -19.92 8.56
N TYR A 62 -4.02 -19.21 7.98
CA TYR A 62 -3.81 -17.85 7.49
C TYR A 62 -3.46 -16.89 8.62
N CYS A 63 -4.16 -16.97 9.76
CA CYS A 63 -3.88 -16.12 10.92
C CYS A 63 -2.47 -16.35 11.47
N ALA A 64 -2.01 -17.60 11.55
CA ALA A 64 -0.63 -17.90 11.93
C ALA A 64 0.38 -17.40 10.88
N TRP A 65 0.06 -17.57 9.59
CA TRP A 65 0.91 -17.14 8.49
C TRP A 65 1.10 -15.62 8.43
N ILE A 66 0.03 -14.83 8.61
CA ILE A 66 0.10 -13.37 8.48
C ILE A 66 0.86 -12.72 9.64
N LEU A 67 0.90 -13.36 10.82
CA LEU A 67 1.66 -12.90 11.97
C LEU A 67 3.18 -13.15 11.85
N ASP A 68 3.61 -14.05 10.96
CA ASP A 68 5.04 -14.31 10.72
C ASP A 68 5.69 -13.17 9.93
N SER A 69 6.58 -12.43 10.58
CA SER A 69 7.31 -11.29 10.01
C SER A 69 8.22 -11.66 8.84
N LYS A 70 8.56 -12.95 8.68
CA LYS A 70 9.34 -13.46 7.55
C LYS A 70 8.47 -13.68 6.30
N LYS A 71 7.15 -13.74 6.42
CA LYS A 71 6.25 -13.93 5.28
C LYS A 71 5.95 -12.59 4.61
N TRP A 72 6.03 -12.59 3.28
CA TRP A 72 5.70 -11.41 2.48
C TRP A 72 4.18 -11.21 2.44
N GLY A 73 3.73 -10.00 2.78
CA GLY A 73 2.38 -9.56 2.45
C GLY A 73 2.32 -9.30 0.94
N GLY A 74 1.94 -10.30 0.16
CA GLY A 74 1.87 -10.23 -1.30
C GLY A 74 0.44 -10.19 -1.84
N ASN A 75 0.27 -10.55 -3.12
CA ASN A 75 -0.99 -10.55 -3.88
C ASN A 75 -2.18 -11.21 -3.19
N SER A 76 -1.97 -12.22 -2.33
CA SER A 76 -3.06 -12.78 -1.55
C SER A 76 -3.68 -11.68 -0.69
N LEU A 77 -2.91 -10.99 0.16
CA LEU A 77 -3.39 -10.00 1.13
C LEU A 77 -4.13 -8.79 0.50
N CYS A 78 -3.71 -8.31 -0.68
CA CYS A 78 -4.34 -7.16 -1.34
C CYS A 78 -5.84 -7.40 -1.65
N SER A 79 -6.20 -8.63 -2.02
CA SER A 79 -7.59 -9.05 -2.22
C SER A 79 -8.45 -8.97 -0.93
N HIS A 80 -7.82 -9.03 0.25
CA HIS A 80 -8.49 -9.21 1.55
C HIS A 80 -8.75 -7.91 2.30
N LEU A 81 -7.93 -6.87 2.07
CA LEU A 81 -7.98 -5.58 2.76
C LEU A 81 -8.87 -4.52 2.08
N SER A 82 -9.72 -4.93 1.12
CA SER A 82 -10.33 -4.00 0.16
C SER A 82 -9.27 -3.16 -0.59
N ILE A 83 -8.03 -3.65 -0.67
CA ILE A 83 -6.96 -3.03 -1.43
C ILE A 83 -7.13 -3.41 -2.91
N ARG A 84 -7.93 -2.61 -3.63
CA ARG A 84 -7.96 -2.67 -5.09
C ARG A 84 -6.66 -2.09 -5.64
N LEU A 85 -5.70 -2.98 -5.89
CA LEU A 85 -4.55 -2.70 -6.74
C LEU A 85 -5.05 -2.54 -8.18
N THR A 86 -5.28 -1.30 -8.62
CA THR A 86 -5.49 -1.04 -10.05
C THR A 86 -4.15 -1.02 -10.77
N VAL A 87 -4.14 -1.50 -12.02
CA VAL A 87 -2.98 -1.62 -12.91
C VAL A 87 -1.97 -0.48 -12.68
N GLN A 88 -0.75 -0.84 -12.25
CA GLN A 88 0.26 0.01 -11.58
C GLN A 88 -0.07 0.36 -10.12
N GLU A 89 -0.14 -0.69 -9.29
CA GLU A 89 0.34 -0.81 -7.90
C GLU A 89 -0.09 0.21 -6.85
N ILE A 90 -1.26 0.83 -7.04
CA ILE A 90 -1.87 1.74 -6.08
C ILE A 90 -2.77 0.96 -5.12
N ALA A 91 -2.55 1.03 -3.81
CA ALA A 91 -3.35 0.30 -2.81
C ALA A 91 -4.47 1.12 -2.18
N LEU A 92 -5.71 0.61 -2.26
CA LEU A 92 -6.92 1.20 -1.67
C LEU A 92 -7.08 0.79 -0.19
N VAL A 93 -6.95 1.71 0.77
CA VAL A 93 -7.42 1.44 2.14
C VAL A 93 -8.80 2.04 2.29
N GLU A 94 -9.86 1.23 2.14
CA GLU A 94 -11.24 1.72 2.26
C GLU A 94 -11.60 2.02 3.73
N LYS A 95 -11.46 3.28 4.15
CA LYS A 95 -12.35 3.85 5.16
C LYS A 95 -13.40 4.68 4.41
N LYS A 96 -14.59 4.10 4.19
CA LYS A 96 -15.76 4.75 3.57
C LYS A 96 -15.57 5.19 2.10
N CYS A 97 -15.45 4.25 1.14
CA CYS A 97 -15.65 4.39 -0.33
C CYS A 97 -15.12 5.62 -1.13
N PHE A 98 -14.49 6.62 -0.50
CA PHE A 98 -14.23 7.94 -1.07
C PHE A 98 -12.80 8.43 -0.79
N GLU A 99 -11.90 7.57 -0.32
CA GLU A 99 -10.51 7.90 -0.06
C GLU A 99 -9.60 6.85 -0.69
N ARG A 100 -8.43 7.29 -1.16
CA ARG A 100 -7.43 6.42 -1.79
C ARG A 100 -6.03 6.81 -1.31
N ALA A 101 -5.23 5.80 -0.99
CA ALA A 101 -3.80 5.90 -0.79
C ALA A 101 -3.06 5.43 -2.05
N LEU A 102 -1.82 5.87 -2.23
CA LEU A 102 -1.01 5.49 -3.38
C LEU A 102 0.23 4.73 -2.90
N LEU A 103 0.45 3.55 -3.47
CA LEU A 103 1.69 2.79 -3.32
C LEU A 103 2.35 2.66 -4.71
N ILE A 104 3.61 2.25 -4.71
CA ILE A 104 4.34 1.84 -5.90
C ILE A 104 5.06 0.53 -5.57
N TYR A 105 5.06 -0.41 -6.51
CA TYR A 105 5.82 -1.65 -6.43
C TYR A 105 6.83 -1.69 -7.58
N ASP A 106 7.96 -2.34 -7.39
CA ASP A 106 9.01 -2.39 -8.41
C ASP A 106 9.28 -3.82 -8.88
N GLY A 107 8.33 -4.72 -8.62
CA GLY A 107 8.48 -6.16 -8.84
C GLY A 107 9.12 -6.90 -7.66
N LEU A 108 9.60 -6.18 -6.64
CA LEU A 108 10.15 -6.78 -5.42
C LEU A 108 9.70 -6.09 -4.13
N HIS A 109 9.56 -4.76 -4.15
CA HIS A 109 9.44 -3.95 -2.94
C HIS A 109 8.33 -2.90 -3.05
N TYR A 110 7.51 -2.78 -1.99
CA TYR A 110 6.46 -1.77 -1.91
C TYR A 110 6.97 -0.49 -1.24
N ASN A 111 6.62 0.66 -1.82
CA ASN A 111 6.87 1.97 -1.26
C ASN A 111 5.59 2.81 -1.29
N ALA A 112 5.52 3.82 -0.43
CA ALA A 112 4.41 4.76 -0.45
C ALA A 112 4.68 5.90 -1.43
N LEU A 113 3.62 6.39 -2.06
CA LEU A 113 3.63 7.63 -2.82
C LEU A 113 2.89 8.71 -2.02
N ALA A 114 3.48 9.90 -1.99
CA ALA A 114 2.93 11.06 -1.31
C ALA A 114 2.94 12.26 -2.25
N MET A 115 1.96 13.15 -2.11
CA MET A 115 2.03 14.49 -2.67
C MET A 115 2.74 15.39 -1.65
N SER A 116 3.81 16.04 -2.07
CA SER A 116 4.67 16.86 -1.22
C SER A 116 4.83 18.26 -1.83
N PRO A 117 5.03 19.33 -1.03
CA PRO A 117 5.16 20.69 -1.56
C PRO A 117 6.31 20.86 -2.56
N PHE A 118 7.45 20.21 -2.30
CA PHE A 118 8.64 20.24 -3.15
C PHE A 118 9.57 19.07 -2.83
N GLU A 119 10.59 18.85 -3.65
CA GLU A 119 11.57 17.78 -3.45
C GLU A 119 12.39 17.99 -2.17
N GLY A 120 12.43 17.00 -1.30
CA GLY A 120 13.12 17.09 -0.01
C GLY A 120 12.32 17.77 1.10
N ALA A 121 11.06 18.15 0.85
CA ALA A 121 10.18 18.64 1.91
C ALA A 121 10.02 17.58 3.03
N PRO A 122 9.95 18.02 4.31
CA PRO A 122 9.69 17.13 5.44
C PRO A 122 8.43 16.28 5.24
N GLU A 123 8.49 15.02 5.67
CA GLU A 123 7.39 14.05 5.48
C GLU A 123 6.10 14.45 6.21
N GLU A 124 6.17 15.30 7.23
CA GLU A 124 5.01 15.86 7.93
C GLU A 124 4.09 16.71 7.04
N PHE A 125 4.61 17.20 5.90
CA PHE A 125 3.83 17.95 4.90
C PHE A 125 3.22 17.06 3.82
N ASP A 126 3.41 15.75 3.90
CA ASP A 126 2.93 14.83 2.89
C ASP A 126 1.42 14.63 2.97
N GLN A 127 0.77 14.76 1.82
CA GLN A 127 -0.57 14.23 1.62
C GLN A 127 -0.46 12.82 1.06
N THR A 128 -0.95 11.85 1.81
CA THR A 128 -0.94 10.42 1.46
C THR A 128 -2.33 9.83 1.24
N ILE A 129 -3.38 10.52 1.71
CA ILE A 129 -4.78 10.17 1.52
C ILE A 129 -5.45 11.22 0.64
N PHE A 130 -6.11 10.73 -0.41
CA PHE A 130 -6.75 11.56 -1.43
C PHE A 130 -8.23 11.23 -1.54
N ALA A 131 -9.08 12.26 -1.56
CA ALA A 131 -10.50 12.09 -1.78
C ALA A 131 -10.78 11.61 -3.21
N VAL A 132 -11.64 10.62 -3.35
CA VAL A 132 -12.08 10.03 -4.62
C VAL A 132 -13.41 10.68 -5.00
N LYS A 133 -13.43 11.30 -6.18
CA LYS A 133 -14.64 11.83 -6.83
C LYS A 133 -14.70 11.31 -8.25
N ASP A 134 -15.84 10.76 -8.66
CA ASP A 134 -16.04 10.19 -9.99
C ASP A 134 -14.96 9.14 -10.36
N ASN A 135 -14.58 8.31 -9.38
CA ASN A 135 -13.54 7.28 -9.47
C ASN A 135 -12.09 7.78 -9.69
N SER A 136 -11.85 9.08 -9.58
CA SER A 136 -10.53 9.71 -9.73
C SER A 136 -10.10 10.43 -8.44
N ILE A 137 -8.79 10.50 -8.20
CA ILE A 137 -8.16 11.40 -7.21
C ILE A 137 -7.62 12.71 -7.83
N GLY A 138 -8.12 13.05 -9.02
CA GLY A 138 -7.78 14.28 -9.72
C GLY A 138 -6.35 14.28 -10.28
N PRO A 139 -5.69 15.46 -10.34
CA PRO A 139 -4.38 15.60 -10.99
C PRO A 139 -3.26 14.70 -10.42
N VAL A 140 -3.41 14.26 -9.17
CA VAL A 140 -2.43 13.39 -8.49
C VAL A 140 -2.23 12.06 -9.23
N GLU A 141 -3.28 11.51 -9.86
CA GLU A 141 -3.18 10.31 -10.70
C GLU A 141 -2.18 10.50 -11.84
N GLY A 142 -2.27 11.62 -12.56
CA GLY A 142 -1.36 11.93 -13.66
C GLY A 142 0.09 12.10 -13.21
N LEU A 143 0.29 12.77 -12.06
CA LEU A 143 1.62 12.97 -11.48
C LEU A 143 2.24 11.64 -11.03
N ALA A 144 1.47 10.77 -10.39
CA ALA A 144 1.92 9.45 -9.97
C ALA A 144 2.28 8.58 -11.18
N LEU A 145 1.46 8.59 -12.24
CA LEU A 145 1.74 7.86 -13.48
C LEU A 145 3.02 8.36 -14.17
N ASN A 146 3.29 9.67 -14.14
CA ASN A 146 4.51 10.23 -14.70
C ASN A 146 5.74 9.78 -13.93
N LEU A 147 5.70 9.82 -12.59
CA LEU A 147 6.76 9.31 -11.72
C LEU A 147 7.08 7.84 -12.03
N VAL A 148 6.06 7.00 -12.17
CA VAL A 148 6.23 5.56 -12.49
C VAL A 148 6.90 5.38 -13.84
N LYS A 149 6.47 6.13 -14.87
CA LYS A 149 7.07 6.08 -16.21
C LYS A 149 8.54 6.52 -16.19
N GLU A 150 8.88 7.54 -15.41
CA GLU A 150 10.26 7.99 -15.25
C GLU A 150 11.11 6.90 -14.59
N GLN A 151 10.66 6.31 -13.47
CA GLN A 151 11.38 5.21 -12.82
C GLN A 151 11.58 4.02 -13.76
N GLN A 152 10.56 3.62 -14.51
CA GLN A 152 10.68 2.51 -15.48
C GLN A 152 11.67 2.80 -16.62
N ARG A 153 11.79 4.06 -17.06
CA ARG A 153 12.79 4.47 -18.06
C ARG A 153 14.20 4.36 -17.47
N TYR A 154 14.39 4.83 -16.23
CA TYR A 154 15.67 4.69 -15.54
C TYR A 154 16.09 3.22 -15.41
N THR A 155 15.20 2.34 -14.94
CA THR A 155 15.52 0.90 -14.78
C THR A 155 15.84 0.20 -16.10
N LYS A 156 15.19 0.58 -17.21
CA LYS A 156 15.47 0.01 -18.54
C LYS A 156 16.72 0.57 -19.22
N SER A 157 17.22 1.70 -18.75
CA SER A 157 18.40 2.39 -19.30
C SER A 157 19.72 2.00 -18.64
N MET A 158 19.68 1.24 -17.54
CA MET A 158 20.88 0.69 -16.91
C MET A 158 21.34 -0.56 -17.69
N PRO A 159 22.61 -0.58 -18.16
CA PRO A 159 23.18 -1.70 -18.92
C PRO A 159 23.39 -2.97 -18.08
#